data_AF-A0A8B8C2S2-F1
#
_entry.id   AF-A0A8B8C2S2-F1
#
_cell.length_a   1.000
_cell.length_b   1.000
_cell.length_c   1.000
_cell.angle_alpha   90.00
_cell.angle_beta   90.00
_cell.angle_gamma   90.00
#
_symmetry.space_group_name_H-M   'P 1'
#
loop_
_entity.id
_entity.type
_entity.pdbx_description
1 polymer ?
#
loop_
_entity_poly.entity_id
_entity_poly.type
_entity_poly.pdbx_seq_one_letter_code
_entity_poly.pdbx_strand_id
1 'polypeptide(L)'
;MIGICVLSSLLLGLVQCDLFPLELTTVPEGCYYQGSYYPLGSFHPTPCEYCHCGTSGQAMCAIADCMMPQCADAVHEKDKCCPTCPNGYTCKAPDGHIVKLGETYHMTSYTYCHCESRHFGSNMAVCVNKAIDPIHHIDPNNPYYYVTSYVDPPQKAPVVDPQNAYYNTGG
;
A
#
# COMPACT_ATOMS: atom_id res chain seq x y z
N MET A 1 44.87 -38.89 5.64
CA MET A 1 46.00 -38.42 6.47
C MET A 1 47.19 -38.22 5.56
N ILE A 2 47.51 -36.99 5.16
CA ILE A 2 48.73 -36.68 4.41
C ILE A 2 49.60 -35.88 5.39
N GLY A 3 50.61 -36.54 5.98
CA GLY A 3 51.56 -35.90 6.88
C GLY A 3 52.63 -35.18 6.07
N ILE A 4 52.67 -33.85 6.14
CA ILE A 4 53.72 -33.06 5.50
C ILE A 4 54.90 -32.98 6.48
N CYS A 5 56.02 -33.61 6.15
CA CYS A 5 57.25 -33.51 6.93
C CYS A 5 57.99 -32.22 6.53
N VAL A 6 58.11 -31.26 7.45
CA VAL A 6 58.90 -30.04 7.19
C VAL A 6 60.36 -30.35 7.49
N LEU A 7 61.21 -30.31 6.46
CA LEU A 7 62.66 -30.51 6.58
C LEU A 7 63.31 -29.27 7.21
N SER A 8 63.29 -29.15 8.54
CA SER A 8 64.12 -28.16 9.24
C SER A 8 65.51 -28.74 9.49
N SER A 9 66.49 -28.28 8.71
CA SER A 9 67.89 -28.71 8.82
C SER A 9 68.62 -28.01 9.97
N LEU A 10 68.35 -28.38 11.23
CA LEU A 10 69.24 -28.06 12.36
C LEU A 10 69.89 -29.32 12.95
N LEU A 11 71.03 -29.66 12.33
CA LEU A 11 72.28 -30.16 12.91
C LEU A 11 72.36 -31.37 13.87
N LEU A 12 71.29 -32.05 14.24
CA LEU A 12 71.40 -33.29 15.05
C LEU A 12 70.38 -34.35 14.62
N GLY A 13 70.51 -34.88 13.40
CA GLY A 13 70.16 -36.27 13.01
C GLY A 13 68.82 -36.90 13.42
N LEU A 14 67.87 -36.14 13.96
CA LEU A 14 66.59 -36.62 14.45
C LEU A 14 65.53 -35.99 13.55
N VAL A 15 64.92 -36.84 12.72
CA VAL A 15 63.74 -36.48 11.94
C VAL A 15 62.61 -36.31 12.95
N GLN A 16 62.35 -35.07 13.36
CA GLN A 16 61.18 -34.75 14.17
C GLN A 16 59.98 -34.61 13.24
N CYS A 17 59.22 -35.69 13.13
CA CYS A 17 57.85 -35.63 12.63
C CYS A 17 56.98 -35.08 13.76
N ASP A 18 56.92 -33.75 13.89
CA ASP A 18 55.91 -33.16 14.76
C ASP A 18 54.54 -33.47 14.14
N LEU A 19 53.77 -34.35 14.78
CA LEU A 19 52.35 -34.50 14.52
C LEU A 19 51.68 -33.20 14.97
N PHE A 20 51.61 -32.21 14.08
CA PHE A 20 50.66 -31.12 14.27
C PHE A 20 49.27 -31.75 14.24
N PRO A 21 48.49 -31.70 15.35
CA PRO A 21 47.07 -31.94 15.21
C PRO A 21 46.59 -30.90 14.19
N LEU A 22 45.98 -31.38 13.11
CA LEU A 22 45.08 -30.52 12.34
C LEU A 22 44.05 -30.06 13.36
N GLU A 23 44.19 -28.84 13.88
CA GLU A 23 43.08 -28.17 14.51
C GLU A 23 42.00 -28.14 13.43
N LEU A 24 41.05 -29.05 13.56
CA LEU A 24 39.85 -29.06 12.77
C LEU A 24 39.15 -27.78 13.17
N THR A 25 39.45 -26.68 12.47
CA THR A 25 38.72 -25.43 12.63
C THR A 25 37.27 -25.80 12.41
N THR A 26 36.51 -25.85 13.50
CA THR A 26 35.08 -26.11 13.46
C THR A 26 34.50 -25.02 12.58
N VAL A 27 34.16 -25.38 11.34
CA VAL A 27 33.48 -24.46 10.43
C VAL A 27 32.23 -24.03 11.17
N PRO A 28 32.03 -22.73 11.43
CA PRO A 28 30.83 -22.30 12.11
C PRO A 28 29.64 -22.84 11.33
N GLU A 29 28.66 -23.41 12.04
CA GLU A 29 27.45 -23.91 11.41
C GLU A 29 26.53 -22.73 11.06
N GLY A 30 25.97 -22.73 9.86
CA GLY A 30 25.17 -21.62 9.36
C GLY A 30 24.90 -21.72 7.86
N CYS A 31 24.28 -20.67 7.32
CA CYS A 31 23.77 -20.63 5.96
C CYS A 31 24.29 -19.38 5.25
N TYR A 32 24.70 -19.52 4.01
CA TYR A 32 24.96 -18.37 3.15
C TYR A 32 23.69 -18.01 2.38
N TYR A 33 23.18 -16.80 2.57
CA TYR A 33 21.93 -16.33 1.99
C TYR A 33 22.08 -14.89 1.49
N GLN A 34 21.69 -14.65 0.22
CA GLN A 34 21.79 -13.34 -0.45
C GLN A 34 23.13 -12.61 -0.24
N GLY A 35 24.25 -13.34 -0.36
CA GLY A 35 25.59 -12.74 -0.23
C GLY A 35 26.10 -12.56 1.21
N SER A 36 25.30 -12.91 2.22
CA SER A 36 25.63 -12.77 3.64
C SER A 36 25.61 -14.12 4.35
N TYR A 37 26.46 -14.29 5.37
CA TYR A 37 26.49 -15.48 6.21
C TYR A 37 25.62 -15.28 7.45
N TYR A 38 24.74 -16.23 7.73
CA TYR A 38 23.84 -16.24 8.88
C TYR A 38 24.11 -17.46 9.77
N PRO A 39 24.14 -17.30 11.11
CA PRO A 39 24.24 -18.43 12.03
C PRO A 39 22.95 -19.28 11.98
N LEU A 40 23.01 -20.48 12.56
CA LEU A 40 21.83 -21.30 12.78
C LEU A 40 20.74 -20.53 13.54
N GLY A 41 19.48 -20.78 13.17
CA GLY A 41 18.32 -20.12 13.77
C GLY A 41 17.60 -19.16 12.82
N SER A 42 16.75 -18.32 13.40
CA SER A 42 15.89 -17.41 12.64
C SER A 42 16.56 -16.07 12.37
N PHE A 43 16.33 -15.50 11.18
CA PHE A 43 16.86 -14.22 10.76
C PHE A 43 15.93 -13.50 9.78
N HIS A 44 16.11 -12.19 9.65
CA HIS A 44 15.27 -11.32 8.81
C HIS A 44 16.16 -10.46 7.91
N PRO A 45 16.40 -10.88 6.66
CA PRO A 45 17.19 -10.10 5.70
C PRO A 45 16.52 -8.75 5.37
N THR A 46 15.19 -8.74 5.33
CA THR A 46 14.37 -7.56 5.12
C THR A 46 13.17 -7.58 6.07
N PRO A 47 12.46 -6.46 6.29
CA PRO A 47 11.26 -6.43 7.13
C PRO A 47 10.15 -7.39 6.66
N CYS A 48 10.11 -7.73 5.36
CA CYS A 48 9.13 -8.64 4.77
C CYS A 48 9.58 -10.10 4.67
N GLU A 49 10.82 -10.40 5.02
CA GLU A 49 11.40 -11.71 4.79
C GLU A 49 11.76 -12.38 6.10
N TYR A 50 11.19 -13.56 6.31
CA TYR A 50 11.35 -14.37 7.50
C TYR A 50 12.07 -15.65 7.11
N CYS A 51 13.31 -15.81 7.56
CA CYS A 51 14.13 -16.96 7.22
C CYS A 51 14.52 -17.78 8.45
N HIS A 52 14.76 -19.06 8.23
CA HIS A 52 15.33 -19.97 9.21
C HIS A 52 16.48 -20.77 8.59
N CYS A 53 17.64 -20.72 9.24
CA CYS A 53 18.83 -21.49 8.89
C CYS A 53 18.88 -22.77 9.72
N GLY A 54 18.71 -23.91 9.06
CA GLY A 54 18.83 -25.24 9.69
C GLY A 54 20.25 -25.78 9.65
N THR A 55 20.49 -26.88 10.38
CA THR A 55 21.78 -27.59 10.42
C THR A 55 22.21 -28.17 9.06
N SER A 56 21.30 -28.19 8.08
CA SER A 56 21.61 -28.55 6.69
C SER A 56 22.44 -27.50 5.95
N GLY A 57 22.64 -26.32 6.52
CA GLY A 57 23.29 -25.18 5.86
C GLY A 57 22.42 -24.50 4.79
N GLN A 58 21.13 -24.85 4.73
CA GLN A 58 20.16 -24.24 3.82
C GLN A 58 19.23 -23.29 4.59
N ALA A 59 19.04 -22.09 4.03
CA ALA A 59 18.05 -21.14 4.51
C ALA A 59 16.68 -21.45 3.90
N MET A 60 15.66 -21.55 4.75
CA MET A 60 14.26 -21.64 4.36
C MET A 60 13.59 -20.29 4.65
N CYS A 61 13.04 -19.63 3.63
CA CYS A 61 12.50 -18.28 3.75
C CYS A 61 11.04 -18.21 3.33
N ALA A 62 10.27 -17.40 4.05
CA ALA A 62 8.91 -17.01 3.72
C ALA A 62 8.87 -15.49 3.52
N ILE A 63 8.29 -15.05 2.41
CA ILE A 63 8.08 -13.65 2.10
C ILE A 63 6.64 -13.29 2.47
N ALA A 64 6.48 -12.25 3.27
CA ALA A 64 5.18 -11.74 3.69
C ALA A 64 4.62 -10.80 2.62
N ASP A 65 3.41 -11.10 2.15
CA ASP A 65 2.62 -10.18 1.32
C ASP A 65 1.70 -9.32 2.20
N CYS A 66 1.49 -8.08 1.76
CA CYS A 66 0.67 -7.12 2.48
C CYS A 66 -0.75 -7.09 1.93
N MET A 67 -1.73 -7.06 2.84
CA MET A 67 -3.12 -6.80 2.48
C MET A 67 -3.28 -5.35 2.01
N MET A 68 -4.19 -5.14 1.06
CA MET A 68 -4.54 -3.79 0.59
C MET A 68 -4.93 -2.89 1.78
N PRO A 69 -4.35 -1.68 1.90
CA PRO A 69 -4.67 -0.76 2.98
C PRO A 69 -6.15 -0.39 2.98
N GLN A 70 -6.74 -0.35 4.17
CA GLN A 70 -8.14 0.06 4.38
C GLN A 70 -8.26 1.58 4.59
N CYS A 71 -7.32 2.36 4.05
CA CYS A 71 -7.27 3.81 4.18
C CYS A 71 -6.64 4.44 2.92
N ALA A 72 -7.05 5.66 2.60
CA ALA A 72 -6.53 6.43 1.48
C ALA A 72 -5.14 7.04 1.75
N ASP A 73 -4.76 7.15 3.02
CA ASP A 73 -3.55 7.83 3.52
C ASP A 73 -2.56 6.85 4.16
N ALA A 74 -2.45 5.64 3.58
CA ALA A 74 -1.52 4.63 4.06
C ALA A 74 -0.07 5.09 3.95
N VAL A 75 0.73 4.84 5.00
CA VAL A 75 2.15 5.21 5.06
C VAL A 75 3.01 3.96 5.09
N HIS A 76 4.05 3.91 4.25
CA HIS A 76 5.01 2.82 4.20
C HIS A 76 6.31 3.22 4.89
N GLU A 77 6.53 2.71 6.10
CA GLU A 77 7.75 2.94 6.87
C GLU A 77 8.84 1.93 6.46
N LYS A 78 10.09 2.38 6.35
CA LYS A 78 11.21 1.54 5.87
C LYS A 78 11.46 0.29 6.72
N ASP A 79 11.17 0.37 8.02
CA ASP A 79 11.42 -0.71 8.97
C ASP A 79 10.21 -1.66 9.13
N LYS A 80 9.14 -1.43 8.37
CA LYS A 80 7.92 -2.23 8.42
C LYS A 80 7.70 -2.88 7.06
N CYS A 81 7.30 -4.15 7.08
CA CYS A 81 6.95 -4.82 5.83
C CYS A 81 5.72 -4.20 5.17
N CYS A 82 4.68 -3.91 5.96
CA CYS A 82 3.40 -3.48 5.45
C CYS A 82 3.07 -2.03 5.80
N PRO A 83 2.35 -1.34 4.90
CA PRO A 83 1.90 0.02 5.18
C PRO A 83 0.92 0.06 6.36
N THR A 84 0.92 1.18 7.07
CA THR A 84 0.06 1.44 8.23
C THR A 84 -0.94 2.55 7.91
N CYS A 85 -2.10 2.52 8.58
CA CYS A 85 -3.14 3.54 8.46
C CYS A 85 -3.14 4.43 9.71
N PRO A 86 -2.39 5.54 9.74
CA PRO A 86 -2.20 6.34 10.95
C PRO A 86 -3.50 7.00 11.44
N ASN A 87 -4.42 7.31 10.53
CA ASN A 87 -5.71 7.96 10.83
C ASN A 87 -6.90 6.98 10.85
N GLY A 88 -6.66 5.68 10.85
CA GLY A 88 -7.72 4.67 10.77
C GLY A 88 -8.34 4.60 9.37
N TYR A 89 -9.66 4.41 9.29
CA TYR A 89 -10.37 4.32 8.01
C TYR A 89 -10.59 5.72 7.41
N THR A 90 -10.02 5.93 6.22
CA THR A 90 -10.10 7.20 5.48
C THR A 90 -10.41 6.96 4.01
N CYS A 91 -11.08 7.93 3.40
CA CYS A 91 -11.44 7.92 1.99
C CYS A 91 -10.82 9.12 1.26
N LYS A 92 -10.60 8.99 -0.05
CA LYS A 92 -10.11 10.06 -0.92
C LYS A 92 -11.25 10.64 -1.74
N ALA A 93 -11.44 11.94 -1.66
CA ALA A 93 -12.35 12.69 -2.53
C ALA A 93 -11.73 12.89 -3.94
N PRO A 94 -12.54 13.23 -4.96
CA PRO A 94 -12.06 13.41 -6.34
C PRO A 94 -10.99 14.49 -6.51
N ASP A 95 -11.01 15.53 -5.67
CA ASP A 95 -9.99 16.58 -5.61
C ASP A 95 -8.70 16.17 -4.88
N GLY A 96 -8.69 14.97 -4.30
CA GLY A 96 -7.57 14.41 -3.57
C GLY A 96 -7.63 14.62 -2.05
N HIS A 97 -8.64 15.30 -1.52
CA HIS A 97 -8.79 15.50 -0.08
C HIS A 97 -9.05 14.17 0.67
N ILE A 98 -8.51 14.04 1.89
CA ILE A 98 -8.68 12.86 2.74
C ILE A 98 -9.82 13.12 3.72
N VAL A 99 -10.88 12.30 3.65
CA VAL A 99 -12.08 12.38 4.49
C VAL A 99 -12.05 11.23 5.49
N LYS A 100 -12.10 11.52 6.80
CA LYS A 100 -12.15 10.46 7.82
C LYS A 100 -13.55 9.86 7.92
N LEU A 101 -13.63 8.63 8.43
CA LEU A 101 -14.91 7.98 8.68
C LEU A 101 -15.82 8.84 9.57
N GLY A 102 -17.05 9.08 9.11
CA GLY A 102 -18.04 9.89 9.83
C GLY A 102 -17.88 11.41 9.68
N GLU A 103 -16.85 11.89 8.98
CA GLU A 103 -16.70 13.30 8.63
C GLU A 103 -17.38 13.64 7.29
N THR A 104 -17.85 14.88 7.20
CA THR A 104 -18.36 15.47 5.96
C THR A 104 -17.40 16.55 5.47
N TYR A 105 -16.88 16.38 4.26
CA TYR A 105 -16.01 17.33 3.59
C TYR A 105 -16.80 18.14 2.55
N HIS A 106 -16.69 19.47 2.58
CA HIS A 106 -17.31 20.33 1.57
C HIS A 106 -16.32 20.65 0.46
N MET A 107 -16.37 19.90 -0.64
CA MET A 107 -15.50 20.09 -1.81
C MET A 107 -15.83 21.39 -2.56
N THR A 108 -17.11 21.75 -2.64
CA THR A 108 -17.56 23.03 -3.21
C THR A 108 -18.71 23.60 -2.39
N SER A 109 -19.22 24.78 -2.74
CA SER A 109 -20.44 25.33 -2.13
C SER A 109 -21.66 24.39 -2.30
N TYR A 110 -21.67 23.61 -3.39
CA TYR A 110 -22.78 22.75 -3.80
C TYR A 110 -22.51 21.25 -3.63
N THR A 111 -21.26 20.82 -3.40
CA THR A 111 -20.90 19.39 -3.32
C THR A 111 -20.25 19.09 -1.98
N TYR A 112 -20.73 18.04 -1.31
CA TYR A 112 -20.11 17.50 -0.10
C TYR A 112 -19.84 16.01 -0.25
N CYS A 113 -18.79 15.54 0.41
CA CYS A 113 -18.33 14.17 0.38
C CYS A 113 -18.35 13.58 1.78
N HIS A 114 -18.73 12.32 1.92
CA HIS A 114 -18.62 11.56 3.15
C HIS A 114 -17.89 10.24 2.92
N CYS A 115 -17.21 9.76 3.95
CA CYS A 115 -16.54 8.47 3.94
C CYS A 115 -17.44 7.42 4.63
N GLU A 116 -17.81 6.38 3.91
CA GLU A 116 -18.56 5.24 4.46
C GLU A 116 -17.65 4.01 4.57
N SER A 117 -17.79 3.23 5.66
CA SER A 117 -16.99 2.03 5.92
C SER A 117 -17.33 0.81 5.06
N ARG A 118 -18.19 0.95 4.04
CA ARG A 118 -18.82 -0.19 3.35
C ARG A 118 -18.14 -0.65 2.08
N HIS A 119 -16.99 -0.08 1.70
CA HIS A 119 -16.33 -0.43 0.45
C HIS A 119 -15.04 -1.21 0.70
N PHE A 120 -15.12 -2.54 0.58
CA PHE A 120 -13.95 -3.40 0.51
C PHE A 120 -13.20 -3.14 -0.80
N GLY A 121 -11.97 -2.61 -0.69
CA GLY A 121 -11.06 -2.44 -1.82
C GLY A 121 -11.15 -1.10 -2.56
N SER A 122 -12.00 -0.16 -2.12
CA SER A 122 -11.95 1.23 -2.60
C SER A 122 -12.05 2.21 -1.45
N ASN A 123 -11.00 2.99 -1.24
CA ASN A 123 -10.95 4.07 -0.25
C ASN A 123 -11.43 5.38 -0.90
N MET A 124 -12.56 5.35 -1.61
CA MET A 124 -13.10 6.52 -2.31
C MET A 124 -14.25 7.13 -1.52
N ALA A 125 -14.25 8.46 -1.39
CA ALA A 125 -15.33 9.16 -0.72
C ALA A 125 -16.56 9.22 -1.63
N VAL A 126 -17.76 9.11 -1.04
CA VAL A 126 -19.02 9.30 -1.75
C VAL A 126 -19.34 10.79 -1.75
N CYS A 127 -19.37 11.40 -2.93
CA CYS A 127 -19.64 12.83 -3.09
C CYS A 127 -21.03 13.04 -3.71
N VAL A 128 -21.82 13.88 -3.06
CA VAL A 128 -23.18 14.22 -3.48
C VAL A 128 -23.37 15.73 -3.51
N ASN A 129 -24.28 16.19 -4.35
CA ASN A 129 -24.66 17.59 -4.39
C ASN A 129 -25.68 17.90 -3.29
N LYS A 130 -25.59 19.08 -2.69
CA LYS A 130 -26.60 19.60 -1.76
C LYS A 130 -27.93 19.69 -2.51
N ALA A 131 -29.00 19.14 -1.94
CA ALA A 131 -30.33 19.49 -2.41
C ALA A 131 -30.55 20.99 -2.15
N ILE A 132 -30.81 21.77 -3.19
CA ILE A 132 -31.36 23.11 -3.01
C ILE A 132 -32.80 22.86 -2.56
N ASP A 133 -33.13 23.19 -1.31
CA ASP A 133 -34.53 23.15 -0.86
C ASP A 133 -35.37 23.99 -1.84
N PRO A 134 -36.42 23.43 -2.50
CA PRO A 134 -37.31 24.20 -3.36
C PRO A 134 -38.11 25.29 -2.61
N ILE A 135 -38.09 25.29 -1.28
CA ILE A 135 -38.94 26.16 -0.47
C ILE A 135 -38.24 27.48 -0.19
N HIS A 136 -38.29 28.40 -1.16
CA HIS A 136 -38.46 29.82 -0.80
C HIS A 136 -39.18 30.70 -1.83
N HIS A 137 -39.84 30.12 -2.84
CA HIS A 137 -40.82 30.86 -3.63
C HIS A 137 -42.10 30.04 -3.84
N ILE A 138 -42.96 30.03 -2.82
CA ILE A 138 -44.39 29.80 -3.05
C ILE A 138 -44.87 31.05 -3.77
N ASP A 139 -45.09 30.98 -5.09
CA ASP A 139 -45.87 31.99 -5.79
C ASP A 139 -47.30 31.94 -5.20
N PRO A 140 -47.81 33.01 -4.59
CA PRO A 140 -49.16 33.04 -4.03
C PRO A 140 -50.26 32.83 -5.09
N ASN A 141 -49.94 32.84 -6.39
CA ASN A 141 -50.88 32.65 -7.48
C ASN A 141 -50.85 31.26 -8.15
N ASN A 142 -49.93 30.35 -7.78
CA ASN A 142 -49.88 29.01 -8.39
C ASN A 142 -49.44 27.91 -7.41
N PRO A 143 -50.38 27.28 -6.70
CA PRO A 143 -50.10 26.26 -5.68
C PRO A 143 -49.66 24.89 -6.22
N TYR A 144 -49.47 24.73 -7.54
CA TYR A 144 -49.09 23.45 -8.17
C TYR A 144 -47.67 23.41 -8.75
N TYR A 145 -46.88 24.49 -8.65
CA TYR A 145 -45.51 24.50 -9.18
C TYR A 145 -44.51 24.07 -8.11
N TYR A 146 -44.22 22.77 -8.04
CA TYR A 146 -43.03 22.28 -7.36
C TYR A 146 -41.86 22.40 -8.34
N VAL A 147 -40.87 23.24 -8.02
CA VAL A 147 -39.58 23.17 -8.72
C VAL A 147 -38.90 21.90 -8.24
N THR A 148 -38.83 20.86 -9.07
CA THR A 148 -37.95 19.72 -8.79
C THR A 148 -36.51 20.20 -8.93
N SER A 149 -35.92 20.76 -7.88
CA SER A 149 -34.51 21.14 -7.82
C SER A 149 -33.59 19.92 -7.60
N TYR A 150 -33.96 18.77 -8.14
CA TYR A 150 -32.97 17.78 -8.54
C TYR A 150 -32.33 18.36 -9.80
N VAL A 151 -31.20 19.05 -9.62
CA VAL A 151 -30.36 19.40 -10.76
C VAL A 151 -29.90 18.06 -11.34
N ASP A 152 -30.60 17.60 -12.38
CA ASP A 152 -30.19 16.43 -13.13
C ASP A 152 -28.70 16.60 -13.47
N PRO A 153 -27.88 15.55 -13.33
CA PRO A 153 -26.49 15.59 -13.79
C PRO A 153 -26.49 16.08 -15.25
N PRO A 154 -25.49 16.88 -15.68
CA PRO A 154 -25.56 17.54 -16.98
C PRO A 154 -25.77 16.50 -18.06
N GLN A 155 -27.00 16.42 -18.57
CA GLN A 155 -27.29 15.58 -19.72
C GLN A 155 -26.49 16.19 -20.86
N LYS A 156 -25.61 15.36 -21.42
CA LYS A 156 -24.81 15.64 -22.61
C LYS A 156 -25.65 16.45 -23.60
N ALA A 157 -25.17 17.65 -23.96
CA ALA A 157 -25.90 18.59 -24.80
C ALA A 157 -26.49 17.87 -26.03
N PRO A 158 -27.80 18.03 -26.31
CA PRO A 158 -28.37 17.46 -27.52
C PRO A 158 -27.73 18.14 -28.74
N VAL A 159 -27.32 17.32 -29.71
CA VAL A 159 -26.84 17.79 -31.02
C VAL A 159 -28.01 18.50 -31.70
N VAL A 160 -27.91 19.82 -31.85
CA VAL A 160 -28.91 20.60 -32.58
C VAL A 160 -28.76 20.31 -34.08
N ASP A 161 -29.79 19.70 -34.67
CA ASP A 161 -29.96 19.60 -36.12
C ASP A 161 -30.15 21.03 -36.70
N PRO A 162 -29.36 21.47 -37.69
CA PRO A 162 -29.40 22.84 -38.20
C PRO A 162 -30.72 23.26 -38.89
N GLN A 163 -31.66 22.34 -39.14
CA GLN A 163 -32.73 22.61 -40.11
C GLN A 163 -34.00 23.29 -39.57
N ASN A 164 -34.16 23.52 -38.25
CA ASN A 164 -35.42 24.04 -37.70
C ASN A 164 -35.34 25.39 -36.99
N ALA A 165 -34.31 26.20 -37.28
CA ALA A 165 -34.09 27.48 -36.60
C ALA A 165 -34.65 28.70 -37.34
N TYR A 166 -35.83 28.68 -37.96
CA TYR A 166 -36.46 29.92 -38.41
C TYR A 166 -37.99 29.91 -38.34
N TYR A 167 -38.52 31.05 -37.86
CA TYR A 167 -39.90 31.54 -37.85
C TYR A 167 -40.78 31.11 -36.65
N ASN A 168 -40.86 32.00 -35.65
CA ASN A 168 -42.10 32.71 -35.32
C ASN A 168 -41.82 33.85 -34.33
N THR A 169 -41.63 35.05 -34.87
CA THR A 169 -41.87 36.32 -34.17
C THR A 169 -43.35 36.67 -34.36
N GLY A 170 -44.05 36.94 -33.27
CA GLY A 170 -45.50 37.15 -33.26
C GLY A 170 -46.02 38.35 -34.04
N GLY A 171 -47.31 38.26 -34.37
CA GLY A 171 -48.22 39.26 -34.91
C GLY A 171 -49.63 38.70 -34.90
#